data_AF-A0A1R4J1K8-F1
#
_entry.id   AF-A0A1R4J1K8-F1
#
_cell.length_a   1.000
_cell.length_b   1.000
_cell.length_c   1.000
_cell.angle_alpha   90.00
_cell.angle_beta   90.00
_cell.angle_gamma   90.00
#
_symmetry.space_group_name_H-M   'P 1'
#
loop_
_entity.id
_entity.type
_entity.pdbx_description
1 polymer ?
#
loop_
_entity_poly.entity_id
_entity_poly.type
_entity_poly.pdbx_seq_one_letter_code
_entity_poly.pdbx_strand_id
1 'polypeptide(L)' 'MFAQIFLAILAVFLFYLGIVEKSILNIGIGFILIVVSVARFYAAKSGSSSQEEFDKWRVKRENKINDD' A
#
# COMPACT_ATOMS: atom_id res chain seq x y z
N MET A 1 4.96 11.70 -4.42
CA MET A 1 6.16 10.92 -4.75
C MET A 1 7.26 11.00 -3.69
N PHE A 2 7.75 12.18 -3.29
CA PHE A 2 8.81 12.32 -2.27
C PHE A 2 8.52 11.55 -0.95
N ALA A 3 7.30 11.67 -0.42
CA ALA A 3 6.90 10.96 0.80
C ALA A 3 6.93 9.42 0.68
N GLN A 4 6.70 8.86 -0.51
CA GLN A 4 6.75 7.41 -0.73
C GLN A 4 8.19 6.89 -0.76
N ILE A 5 9.09 7.66 -1.37
CA ILE A 5 10.54 7.35 -1.38
C ILE A 5 11.08 7.41 0.05
N PHE A 6 10.72 8.44 0.80
CA PHE A 6 11.11 8.58 2.20
C PHE A 6 10.59 7.43 3.07
N LEU A 7 9.33 7.02 2.89
CA LEU A 7 8.74 5.86 3.58
C LEU A 7 9.46 4.56 3.24
N ALA A 8 9.83 4.34 1.97
CA ALA A 8 10.56 3.16 1.55
C ALA A 8 11.95 3.09 2.22
N ILE A 9 12.67 4.21 2.30
CA ILE A 9 13.97 4.29 2.98
C ILE A 9 13.82 3.97 4.47
N LEU A 10 12.83 4.55 5.14
CA LEU A 10 12.53 4.25 6.55
C LEU A 10 12.17 2.78 6.78
N ALA A 11 11.40 2.18 5.87
CA ALA A 11 11.00 0.79 5.98
C ALA A 11 12.20 -0.16 5.89
N VAL A 12 13.12 0.09 4.95
CA VAL A 12 14.38 -0.67 4.81
C VAL A 12 15.26 -0.47 6.05
N PHE A 13 15.34 0.76 6.57
CA PHE A 13 16.12 1.07 7.76
C PHE A 13 15.59 0.35 9.01
N LEU A 14 14.28 0.37 9.25
CA LEU A 14 13.64 -0.34 10.37
C LEU A 14 13.77 -1.85 10.26
N PHE A 15 13.69 -2.39 9.03
CA PHE A 15 13.91 -3.81 8.80
C PHE A 15 15.36 -4.22 9.11
N TYR A 16 16.35 -3.41 8.68
CA TYR A 16 17.75 -3.62 9.02
C TYR A 16 18.00 -3.55 10.53
N LEU A 17 17.48 -2.51 11.20
CA LEU A 17 17.55 -2.38 12.67
C LEU A 17 16.93 -3.58 13.37
N GLY A 18 15.77 -4.05 12.91
CA GLY A 18 15.12 -5.23 13.44
C GLY A 18 15.97 -6.50 13.33
N ILE A 19 16.71 -6.69 12.23
CA ILE A 19 17.65 -7.80 12.08
C ILE A 19 18.83 -7.66 13.04
N VAL A 20 19.44 -6.47 13.09
CA VAL A 20 20.64 -6.20 13.92
C VAL A 20 20.33 -6.35 15.42
N GLU A 21 19.21 -5.78 15.87
CA GLU A 21 18.80 -5.80 17.27
C GLU A 21 17.99 -7.05 17.66
N LYS A 22 17.73 -7.95 16.69
CA LYS A 22 16.83 -9.12 16.86
C LYS A 22 15.44 -8.74 17.40
N SER A 23 14.98 -7.54 17.05
CA SER A 23 13.68 -7.02 17.46
C SER A 23 12.61 -7.42 16.45
N ILE A 24 11.78 -8.38 16.85
CA ILE A 24 10.72 -8.90 15.99
C ILE A 24 9.66 -7.84 15.65
N LEU A 25 9.46 -6.86 16.55
CA LEU A 25 8.57 -5.73 16.32
C LEU A 25 9.09 -4.82 15.20
N ASN A 26 10.40 -4.51 15.19
CA ASN A 26 11.02 -3.69 14.15
C ASN A 26 10.98 -4.40 12.78
N ILE A 27 11.20 -5.73 12.77
CA ILE A 27 11.06 -6.55 11.56
C ILE A 27 9.62 -6.50 11.04
N GLY A 28 8.63 -6.72 11.91
CA GLY A 28 7.21 -6.69 11.53
C GLY A 28 6.76 -5.34 10.99
N ILE A 29 7.11 -4.24 11.69
CA ILE A 29 6.78 -2.88 11.26
C ILE A 29 7.49 -2.54 9.95
N GLY A 30 8.78 -2.87 9.80
CA GLY A 30 9.53 -2.68 8.57
C GLY A 30 8.87 -3.39 7.38
N PHE A 31 8.45 -4.65 7.56
CA PHE A 31 7.79 -5.43 6.52
C PHE A 31 6.44 -4.82 6.10
N ILE A 32 5.61 -4.40 7.06
CA ILE A 32 4.33 -3.73 6.78
C ILE A 32 4.55 -2.44 5.98
N LEU A 33 5.55 -1.64 6.36
CA LEU A 33 5.87 -0.39 5.66
C LEU A 33 6.38 -0.62 4.24
N ILE A 34 7.11 -1.71 3.98
CA ILE A 34 7.50 -2.12 2.63
C ILE A 34 6.26 -2.43 1.79
N VAL A 35 5.36 -3.28 2.31
CA VAL A 35 4.13 -3.68 1.60
C VAL A 35 3.25 -2.47 1.28
N VAL A 36 3.03 -1.58 2.26
CA VAL A 36 2.24 -0.36 2.06
C VAL A 36 2.88 0.57 1.04
N SER A 37 4.21 0.69 1.04
CA SER A 37 4.93 1.53 0.06
C SER A 37 4.76 0.99 -1.35
N VAL A 38 4.86 -0.33 -1.55
CA VAL A 38 4.63 -0.99 -2.84
C VAL A 38 3.18 -0.81 -3.29
N ALA A 39 2.21 -1.03 -2.41
CA ALA A 39 0.79 -0.85 -2.72
C ALA A 39 0.48 0.60 -3.15
N ARG A 40 1.02 1.58 -2.43
CA ARG A 40 0.86 3.00 -2.78
C ARG A 40 1.59 3.39 -4.06
N PHE A 41 2.75 2.78 -4.33
CA PHE A 41 3.45 2.99 -5.60
C PHE A 41 2.65 2.43 -6.77
N TYR A 42 2.06 1.24 -6.62
CA TYR A 42 1.19 0.65 -7.63
C TYR A 42 -0.06 1.49 -7.87
N ALA A 43 -0.76 1.93 -6.81
CA ALA A 43 -1.91 2.81 -6.93
C ALA A 43 -1.56 4.16 -7.61
N ALA A 44 -0.39 4.72 -7.31
CA ALA A 44 0.09 5.94 -7.99
C ALA A 44 0.44 5.69 -9.47
N LYS A 45 0.89 4.48 -9.82
CA LYS A 45 1.24 4.10 -11.20
C LYS A 45 0.04 3.72 -12.05
N SER A 46 -0.96 3.05 -11.48
CA SER A 46 -2.21 2.69 -12.17
C SER A 46 -3.12 3.90 -12.39
N GLY A 47 -2.84 5.03 -11.74
CA GLY A 47 -3.71 6.21 -11.75
C GLY A 47 -5.06 5.99 -11.07
N SER A 48 -5.32 4.77 -10.58
CA SER A 48 -6.52 4.39 -9.86
C SER A 48 -6.21 4.34 -8.38
N SER A 49 -6.89 5.17 -7.59
CA SER A 49 -6.91 4.94 -6.15
C SER A 49 -7.72 3.67 -5.87
N SER A 50 -7.40 2.93 -4.80
CA SER A 50 -8.21 1.77 -4.38
C SER A 50 -9.67 2.15 -4.12
N GLN A 51 -9.92 3.42 -3.75
CA GLN A 51 -11.28 3.97 -3.67
C GLN A 51 -11.94 4.09 -5.05
N GLU A 52 -11.21 4.51 -6.07
CA GLU A 52 -11.71 4.69 -7.43
C GLU A 52 -12.02 3.35 -8.12
N GLU A 53 -11.21 2.31 -7.87
CA GLU A 53 -11.52 0.94 -8.30
C GLU A 53 -12.75 0.38 -7.58
N PHE A 54 -12.89 0.66 -6.29
CA PHE A 54 -14.07 0.27 -5.52
C PHE A 54 -15.33 1.04 -5.97
N ASP A 55 -15.20 2.31 -6.32
CA ASP A 55 -16.26 3.16 -6.91
C ASP A 55 -16.71 2.58 -8.25
N LYS A 56 -15.77 2.27 -9.14
CA LYS A 56 -16.03 1.64 -10.44
C LYS A 56 -16.70 0.28 -10.28
N TRP A 57 -16.29 -0.52 -9.30
CA TRP A 57 -16.94 -1.79 -8.98
C TRP A 57 -18.38 -1.59 -8.49
N ARG A 58 -18.63 -0.59 -7.63
CA ARG A 58 -19.96 -0.29 -7.10
C ARG A 58 -20.92 0.16 -8.19
N VAL A 59 -20.52 1.12 -9.02
CA VAL A 59 -21.32 1.64 -10.14
C VAL A 59 -21.64 0.52 -11.14
N LYS A 60 -20.68 -0.38 -11.41
CA LYS A 60 -20.90 -1.54 -12.28
C LYS A 60 -21.92 -2.54 -11.71
N ARG A 61 -22.09 -2.60 -10.39
CA ARG A 61 -23.14 -3.43 -9.76
C ARG A 61 -24.50 -2.75 -9.76
N GLU A 62 -24.59 -1.45 -9.52
CA GLU A 62 -25.87 -0.71 -9.60
C GLU A 62 -26.47 -0.75 -11.00
N ASN A 63 -25.65 -0.54 -12.05
CA ASN A 63 -26.15 -0.64 -13.43
C ASN A 63 -26.60 -2.06 -13.80
N LYS A 64 -26.13 -3.09 -13.11
CA LYS A 64 -26.55 -4.48 -13.34
C LYS A 64 -27.84 -4.85 -12.59
N ILE A 65 -28.27 -4.03 -11.64
CA ILE A 65 -29.52 -4.21 -10.88
C ILE A 65 -30.65 -3.40 -11.52
N ASN A 66 -30.34 -2.27 -12.16
CA ASN A 66 -31.33 -1.39 -12.80
C ASN A 66 -31.61 -1.73 -14.28
N ASP A 67 -30.98 -2.77 -14.84
CA ASP A 67 -31.21 -3.28 -16.20
C ASP A 67 -32.15 -4.53 -16.21
N ASP A 68 -32.73 -4.90 -15.07
CA ASP A 68 -33.83 -5.88 -14.90
C ASP A 68 -35.15 -5.14 -14.55
#